data_AF-A0A0U3FPQ9-F1
#
_entry.id   AF-A0A0U3FPQ9-F1
#
_cell.length_a   1.000
_cell.length_b   1.000
_cell.length_c   1.000
_cell.angle_alpha   90.00
_cell.angle_beta   90.00
_cell.angle_gamma   90.00
#
_symmetry.space_group_name_H-M   'P 1'
#
loop_
_entity.id
_entity.type
_entity.pdbx_description
1 polymer ?
#
loop_
_entity_poly.entity_id
_entity_poly.type
_entity_poly.pdbx_seq_one_letter_code
_entity_poly.pdbx_strand_id
1 'polypeptide(L)' 'MPKEIPWHKLTPEERIVVQYFLAHKSIGDLILLRDLELKGIKKPIRVLESLLNKGILEKGEGCYSLRKEYRI' A
#
# COMPACT_ATOMS: atom_id res chain seq x y z
N MET A 1 13.94 1.84 -15.25
CA MET A 1 13.12 0.59 -15.23
C MET A 1 12.52 0.48 -13.84
N PRO A 2 11.21 0.24 -13.71
CA PRO A 2 10.58 -0.02 -12.41
C PRO A 2 11.24 -1.24 -11.75
N LYS A 3 11.50 -1.15 -10.45
CA LYS A 3 11.92 -2.29 -9.64
C LYS A 3 10.75 -3.24 -9.46
N GLU A 4 11.06 -4.51 -9.32
CA GLU A 4 10.08 -5.52 -8.94
C GLU A 4 9.71 -5.37 -7.46
N ILE A 5 8.42 -5.48 -7.15
CA ILE A 5 7.94 -5.54 -5.76
C ILE A 5 8.42 -6.85 -5.13
N PRO A 6 9.00 -6.83 -3.91
CA PRO A 6 9.49 -8.04 -3.24
C PRO A 6 8.34 -8.86 -2.64
N TRP A 7 7.47 -9.44 -3.48
CA TRP A 7 6.24 -10.16 -3.10
C TRP A 7 6.46 -11.27 -2.06
N HIS A 8 7.62 -11.95 -2.12
CA HIS A 8 8.00 -13.01 -1.19
C HIS A 8 8.20 -12.51 0.25
N LYS A 9 8.41 -11.19 0.46
CA LYS A 9 8.57 -10.56 1.79
C LYS A 9 7.26 -9.98 2.34
N LEU A 10 6.15 -10.16 1.60
CA LEU A 10 4.85 -9.60 1.96
C LEU A 10 3.93 -10.65 2.57
N THR A 11 3.26 -10.26 3.65
CA THR A 11 2.15 -11.02 4.24
C THR A 11 0.94 -11.01 3.30
N PRO A 12 -0.04 -11.91 3.48
CA PRO A 12 -1.26 -11.90 2.68
C PRO A 12 -2.00 -10.55 2.69
N GLU A 13 -2.13 -9.90 3.85
CA GLU A 13 -2.77 -8.58 3.96
C GLU A 13 -1.98 -7.50 3.22
N GLU A 14 -0.65 -7.50 3.36
CA GLU A 14 0.21 -6.55 2.64
C GLU A 14 0.10 -6.72 1.12
N ARG A 15 0.02 -7.96 0.62
CA ARG A 15 -0.17 -8.23 -0.81
C ARG A 15 -1.47 -7.62 -1.33
N ILE A 16 -2.56 -7.74 -0.56
CA ILE A 16 -3.87 -7.14 -0.92
C ILE A 16 -3.74 -5.62 -1.02
N VAL A 17 -3.09 -4.97 -0.05
CA VAL A 17 -2.88 -3.52 -0.07
C VAL A 17 -2.00 -3.10 -1.26
N VAL A 18 -0.91 -3.80 -1.52
CA VAL A 18 -0.01 -3.48 -2.63
C VAL A 18 -0.73 -3.65 -3.98
N GLN A 19 -1.51 -4.72 -4.16
CA GLN A 19 -2.35 -4.90 -5.35
C GLN A 19 -3.37 -3.77 -5.51
N TYR A 20 -3.95 -3.28 -4.41
CA TYR A 20 -4.85 -2.14 -4.43
C TYR A 20 -4.14 -0.86 -4.94
N PHE A 21 -2.91 -0.59 -4.52
CA PHE A 21 -2.14 0.54 -5.06
C PHE A 21 -1.63 0.34 -6.48
N LEU A 22 -1.42 -0.89 -6.95
CA LEU A 22 -1.09 -1.11 -8.37
C LEU A 22 -2.23 -0.68 -9.30
N ALA A 23 -3.48 -0.73 -8.82
CA ALA A 23 -4.65 -0.25 -9.54
C ALA A 23 -4.89 1.27 -9.38
N HIS A 24 -4.28 1.92 -8.38
CA HIS A 24 -4.57 3.31 -8.03
C HIS A 24 -3.29 4.10 -7.71
N LYS A 25 -3.01 5.17 -8.47
CA LYS A 25 -1.75 5.93 -8.38
C LYS A 25 -1.49 6.59 -7.02
N SER A 26 -2.52 7.15 -6.39
CA SER A 26 -2.46 7.81 -5.07
C SER A 26 -3.86 7.83 -4.47
N ILE A 27 -3.96 7.63 -3.15
CA ILE A 27 -5.24 7.41 -2.47
C ILE A 27 -5.25 8.20 -1.17
N GLY A 28 -6.31 8.98 -0.94
CA GLY A 28 -6.48 9.74 0.29
C GLY A 28 -6.68 8.84 1.52
N ASP A 29 -6.14 9.26 2.66
CA ASP A 29 -6.08 8.47 3.90
C ASP A 29 -7.45 7.94 4.35
N LEU A 30 -8.48 8.79 4.31
CA LEU A 30 -9.83 8.43 4.77
C LEU A 30 -10.48 7.35 3.91
N ILE A 31 -10.40 7.51 2.58
CA ILE A 31 -10.97 6.55 1.62
C ILE A 31 -10.20 5.24 1.69
N LEU A 32 -8.87 5.31 1.77
CA LEU A 32 -8.01 4.14 1.87
C LEU A 32 -8.35 3.28 3.08
N LEU A 33 -8.43 3.89 4.28
CA LEU A 33 -8.74 3.13 5.50
C LEU A 33 -10.08 2.40 5.38
N ARG A 34 -11.10 3.10 4.86
CA ARG A 34 -12.42 2.53 4.63
C ARG A 34 -12.38 1.36 3.64
N ASP A 35 -11.70 1.52 2.51
CA ASP A 35 -11.61 0.50 1.47
C ASP A 35 -10.86 -0.75 1.96
N LEU A 36 -9.81 -0.57 2.77
CA LEU A 36 -9.05 -1.69 3.33
C LEU A 36 -9.88 -2.49 4.36
N GLU A 37 -10.69 -1.82 5.18
CA GLU A 37 -11.64 -2.49 6.08
C GLU A 37 -12.65 -3.33 5.29
N LEU A 38 -13.22 -2.77 4.21
CA LEU A 38 -14.16 -3.48 3.33
C LEU A 38 -13.51 -4.68 2.62
N LYS A 39 -12.19 -4.64 2.41
CA LYS A 39 -11.39 -5.77 1.89
C LYS A 39 -11.01 -6.79 2.97
N GLY A 40 -11.51 -6.64 4.19
CA GLY A 40 -11.30 -7.58 5.30
C GLY A 40 -10.01 -7.35 6.08
N ILE A 41 -9.28 -6.26 5.85
CA ILE A 41 -8.08 -5.93 6.64
C ILE A 41 -8.52 -5.35 7.99
N LYS A 42 -8.31 -6.12 9.06
CA LYS A 42 -8.76 -5.76 10.41
C LYS A 42 -7.99 -4.60 11.02
N LYS A 43 -6.73 -4.41 10.63
CA LYS A 43 -5.85 -3.36 11.16
C LYS A 43 -5.14 -2.61 10.03
N PRO A 44 -5.88 -1.83 9.22
CA PRO A 44 -5.32 -1.17 8.02
C PRO A 44 -4.09 -0.32 8.32
N ILE A 45 -4.13 0.46 9.40
CA ILE A 45 -3.03 1.32 9.82
C ILE A 45 -1.73 0.54 10.01
N ARG A 46 -1.79 -0.63 10.66
CA ARG A 46 -0.59 -1.46 10.90
C ARG A 46 -0.01 -2.01 9.60
N VAL A 47 -0.86 -2.37 8.64
CA VAL A 47 -0.41 -2.87 7.33
C VAL A 47 0.24 -1.74 6.54
N LEU A 48 -0.35 -0.54 6.56
CA LEU A 48 0.21 0.64 5.91
C LEU A 48 1.55 1.04 6.53
N GLU A 49 1.67 1.10 7.86
CA GLU A 49 2.93 1.35 8.55
C GLU A 49 4.00 0.33 8.19
N SER A 50 3.65 -0.97 8.14
CA SER A 50 4.59 -2.02 7.71
C SER A 50 5.09 -1.80 6.29
N LEU A 51 4.20 -1.45 5.35
CA LEU A 51 4.56 -1.19 3.96
C LEU A 51 5.36 0.10 3.76
N LEU A 52 5.13 1.12 4.60
CA LEU A 52 5.96 2.32 4.67
C LEU A 52 7.38 1.98 5.15
N ASN A 53 7.49 1.19 6.23
CA ASN A 53 8.77 0.75 6.79
C ASN A 53 9.56 -0.14 5.82
N LYS A 54 8.86 -0.94 5.01
CA LYS A 54 9.46 -1.75 3.93
C LYS A 54 9.86 -0.92 2.70
N GLY A 55 9.55 0.38 2.70
CA GLY A 55 9.83 1.28 1.57
C GLY A 55 9.02 0.95 0.32
N ILE A 56 7.86 0.30 0.45
CA ILE A 56 6.99 -0.02 -0.69
C ILE A 56 6.01 1.11 -0.94
N LEU A 57 5.47 1.68 0.13
CA LEU A 57 4.62 2.87 0.06
C LEU A 57 5.42 4.13 0.45
N GLU A 58 4.88 5.27 0.04
CA GLU A 58 5.22 6.60 0.53
C GLU A 58 3.95 7.29 1.05
N LYS A 59 4.10 8.09 2.11
CA LYS A 59 3.02 8.90 2.67
C LYS A 59 3.25 10.35 2.29
N GLY A 60 2.27 10.94 1.62
CA GLY A 60 2.20 12.38 1.37
C GLY A 60 1.33 13.07 2.41
N GLU A 61 0.94 14.31 2.14
CA GLU A 61 -0.02 15.02 2.98
C GLU A 61 -1.43 14.43 2.75
N GLY A 62 -1.90 13.63 3.71
CA GLY A 62 -3.23 13.02 3.69
C GLY A 62 -3.46 11.98 2.58
N CYS A 63 -2.39 11.44 1.99
CA CYS A 63 -2.49 10.35 1.02
C CYS A 63 -1.34 9.35 1.13
N TYR A 64 -1.57 8.15 0.60
CA TYR A 64 -0.58 7.11 0.39
C TYR A 64 -0.44 6.80 -1.09
N SER A 65 0.75 6.36 -1.50
CA SER A 65 1.01 5.90 -2.86
C SER A 65 2.13 4.87 -2.89
N LEU A 66 2.22 4.08 -3.96
CA LEU A 66 3.40 3.23 -4.21
C LEU A 66 4.63 4.12 -4.40
N ARG A 67 5.80 3.73 -3.89
CA ARG A 67 7.04 4.46 -4.21
C ARG A 67 7.28 4.51 -5.70
N LYS A 68 7.85 5.62 -6.17
CA LYS A 68 8.16 5.86 -7.60
C LYS A 68 8.94 4.71 -8.25
N GLU A 69 9.81 4.04 -7.50
CA GLU A 69 10.60 2.93 -8.02
C GLU A 69 9.77 1.71 -8.42
N TYR A 70 8.54 1.55 -7.91
CA TYR A 70 7.62 0.47 -8.29
C TYR A 70 6.51 0.91 -9.25
N ARG A 71 6.48 2.19 -9.64
CA ARG A 71 5.48 2.71 -10.59
C ARG A 71 5.96 2.41 -12.02
N ILE A 72 5.08 1.80 -12.82
CA ILE A 72 5.28 1.55 -14.25
C ILE A 72 4.78 2.76 -15.05
#